data_AF-A0A238F5U1-F1
#
_entry.id   AF-A0A238F5U1-F1
#
_cell.length_a   1.000
_cell.length_b   1.000
_cell.length_c   1.000
_cell.angle_alpha   90.00
_cell.angle_beta   90.00
_cell.angle_gamma   90.00
#
_symmetry.space_group_name_H-M   'P 1'
#
loop_
_entity.id
_entity.type
_entity.pdbx_description
1 polymer ?
#
loop_
_entity_poly.entity_id
_entity_poly.type
_entity_poly.pdbx_seq_one_letter_code
_entity_poly.pdbx_strand_id
1 'polypeptide(L)'
;MALRLSSSGTLDRIEPPQPFVALPPRDPTVSSDPTTSSSSAAAAASSSASDNKMPSSSAAAPVAVSPDQAALATQRRHFARSQVALPISLLVFIIASLLSSLIAKPTLAEVSELYLTVMTPATKLIGFYWLVIASLLVGQAILLGVGPAHSQPILVNGVGLRLAFVNVLMSAWIGCFVLRFFLAAQIVLLVVLVLVISIWATLLRFPPVASRPFDFAFVHMPIRMFLAILLQVDVWQGGLLALGYYRHTAKSGHSPSWEAEHSTHGWIMFAIIIVVALINAAEVFYLRDFVFAASCIYLVVAETIQSEGKSAQIWIALVLAAVMVGVSFLSSVGWSMIKHDREGAIRLADEEEAGRV
;
A
#
# COMPACT_ATOMS: atom_id res chain seq x y z
N MET A 1 -4.12 24.25 -5.11
CA MET A 1 -4.52 24.98 -6.32
C MET A 1 -3.30 25.04 -7.22
N ALA A 2 -3.25 24.19 -8.26
CA ALA A 2 -2.07 24.09 -9.13
C ALA A 2 -2.35 24.89 -10.41
N LEU A 3 -1.44 25.80 -10.76
CA LEU A 3 -1.46 26.54 -12.02
C LEU A 3 -0.28 26.06 -12.86
N ARG A 4 -0.52 25.80 -14.14
CA ARG A 4 0.52 25.42 -15.10
C ARG A 4 0.73 26.60 -16.05
N LEU A 5 1.97 27.05 -16.19
CA LEU A 5 2.34 28.05 -17.19
C LEU A 5 2.38 27.40 -18.57
N SER A 6 1.52 27.87 -19.47
CA SER A 6 1.57 27.54 -20.91
C SER A 6 2.65 28.36 -21.60
N SER A 7 3.24 27.86 -22.68
CA SER A 7 4.32 28.54 -23.41
C SER A 7 3.88 29.80 -24.16
N SER A 8 2.59 30.16 -24.07
CA SER A 8 2.02 31.41 -24.60
C SER A 8 1.84 32.51 -23.54
N GLY A 9 2.26 32.30 -22.29
CA GLY A 9 2.14 33.30 -21.22
C GLY A 9 0.73 33.49 -20.67
N THR A 10 -0.24 32.69 -21.11
CA THR A 10 -1.62 32.70 -20.60
C THR A 10 -1.77 31.71 -19.44
N LEU A 11 -2.41 32.17 -18.36
CA LEU A 11 -2.74 31.39 -17.17
C LEU A 11 -4.00 30.54 -17.45
N ASP A 12 -3.80 29.30 -17.90
CA ASP A 12 -4.93 28.38 -18.09
C ASP A 12 -5.34 27.75 -16.75
N ARG A 13 -6.64 27.87 -16.46
CA ARG A 13 -7.29 27.22 -15.33
C ARG A 13 -7.35 25.72 -15.60
N ILE A 14 -6.78 24.90 -14.72
CA ILE A 14 -6.98 23.45 -14.75
C ILE A 14 -8.45 23.18 -14.39
N GLU A 15 -9.25 22.78 -15.37
CA GLU A 15 -10.59 22.28 -15.12
C GLU A 15 -10.51 21.02 -14.23
N PRO A 16 -11.39 20.87 -13.23
CA PRO A 16 -11.49 19.63 -12.49
C PRO A 16 -11.91 18.50 -13.46
N PRO A 17 -11.42 17.26 -13.25
CA PRO A 17 -11.91 16.13 -14.02
C PRO A 17 -13.43 16.03 -13.86
N GLN A 18 -14.13 15.98 -15.00
CA GLN A 18 -15.58 15.88 -15.07
C GLN A 18 -16.08 14.74 -14.15
N PRO A 19 -17.13 14.98 -13.33
CA PRO A 19 -17.71 13.92 -12.52
C PRO A 19 -18.23 12.80 -13.42
N PHE A 20 -17.82 11.57 -13.09
CA PHE A 20 -18.26 10.36 -13.77
C PHE A 20 -19.79 10.25 -13.67
N VAL A 21 -20.47 10.39 -14.81
CA VAL A 21 -21.90 10.12 -14.94
C VAL A 21 -22.11 8.62 -14.77
N ALA A 22 -22.62 8.22 -13.61
CA ALA A 22 -23.04 6.85 -13.37
C ALA A 22 -24.16 6.49 -14.33
N LEU A 23 -23.97 5.44 -15.13
CA LEU A 23 -25.04 4.86 -15.93
C LEU A 23 -26.11 4.27 -15.00
N PRO A 24 -27.41 4.49 -15.27
CA PRO A 24 -28.48 3.89 -14.48
C PRO A 24 -28.48 2.36 -14.59
N PRO A 25 -28.97 1.65 -13.57
CA PRO A 25 -29.07 0.20 -13.59
C PRO A 25 -30.05 -0.25 -14.68
N ARG A 26 -29.67 -1.30 -15.41
CA ARG A 26 -30.46 -1.85 -16.52
C ARG A 26 -31.53 -2.79 -15.96
N ASP A 27 -32.80 -2.40 -16.05
CA ASP A 27 -33.94 -3.24 -15.69
C ASP A 27 -34.10 -4.43 -16.67
N PRO A 28 -34.32 -5.66 -16.16
CA PRO A 28 -34.42 -6.87 -16.98
C PRO A 28 -35.87 -7.23 -17.30
N THR A 29 -36.68 -6.37 -17.92
CA THR A 29 -38.02 -6.78 -18.37
C THR A 29 -38.52 -5.94 -19.55
N VAL A 30 -38.15 -6.28 -20.78
CA VAL A 30 -39.04 -6.06 -21.94
C VAL A 30 -38.85 -7.21 -22.93
N SER A 31 -39.81 -8.13 -22.88
CA SER A 31 -40.09 -9.15 -23.89
C SER A 31 -40.85 -8.54 -25.07
N SER A 32 -40.50 -8.95 -26.29
CA SER A 32 -41.48 -9.04 -27.38
C SER A 32 -40.91 -9.89 -28.52
N ASP A 33 -41.18 -11.19 -28.48
CA ASP A 33 -41.53 -11.93 -29.70
C ASP A 33 -42.94 -11.46 -30.15
N PRO A 34 -43.31 -11.65 -31.43
CA PRO A 34 -44.12 -12.82 -31.69
C PRO A 34 -43.88 -13.50 -33.06
N THR A 35 -43.91 -14.85 -33.01
CA THR A 35 -44.68 -15.76 -33.90
C THR A 35 -44.31 -15.79 -35.40
N THR A 36 -44.27 -16.88 -36.17
CA THR A 36 -44.70 -18.29 -36.18
C THR A 36 -44.35 -18.72 -37.63
N SER A 37 -44.09 -19.94 -38.08
CA SER A 37 -44.40 -21.30 -37.64
C SER A 37 -43.79 -22.25 -38.69
N SER A 38 -43.41 -23.46 -38.22
CA SER A 38 -43.51 -24.79 -38.89
C SER A 38 -42.83 -24.99 -40.27
N SER A 39 -42.12 -26.09 -40.57
CA SER A 39 -42.05 -27.42 -39.97
C SER A 39 -40.99 -28.29 -40.69
N SER A 40 -40.48 -29.29 -39.95
CA SER A 40 -40.04 -30.64 -40.37
C SER A 40 -38.89 -30.77 -41.38
N ALA A 41 -37.71 -31.26 -40.95
CA ALA A 41 -37.28 -32.68 -40.95
C ALA A 41 -36.87 -33.17 -42.36
N ALA A 42 -35.82 -33.94 -42.64
CA ALA A 42 -34.69 -34.54 -41.92
C ALA A 42 -33.75 -35.11 -43.02
N ALA A 43 -32.49 -35.36 -42.66
CA ALA A 43 -31.60 -36.39 -43.21
C ALA A 43 -31.02 -36.33 -44.66
N ALA A 44 -29.67 -36.34 -44.66
CA ALA A 44 -28.78 -37.22 -45.42
C ALA A 44 -28.43 -36.96 -46.92
N ALA A 45 -27.11 -36.83 -47.11
CA ALA A 45 -26.26 -37.44 -48.14
C ALA A 45 -26.22 -36.89 -49.60
N SER A 46 -24.99 -36.48 -49.94
CA SER A 46 -24.24 -36.69 -51.19
C SER A 46 -24.66 -36.04 -52.52
N SER A 47 -23.74 -35.19 -52.97
CA SER A 47 -23.13 -35.14 -54.33
C SER A 47 -23.75 -34.28 -55.45
N SER A 48 -22.82 -33.84 -56.30
CA SER A 48 -22.89 -33.18 -57.61
C SER A 48 -23.25 -31.69 -57.70
N ALA A 49 -22.18 -30.89 -57.82
CA ALA A 49 -21.93 -29.91 -58.89
C ALA A 49 -23.11 -29.26 -59.62
N SER A 50 -23.20 -27.93 -59.54
CA SER A 50 -22.94 -27.01 -60.68
C SER A 50 -23.22 -25.56 -60.28
N ASP A 51 -22.28 -24.68 -60.65
CA ASP A 51 -22.42 -23.26 -60.99
C ASP A 51 -23.64 -22.47 -60.48
N ASN A 52 -23.39 -21.52 -59.57
CA ASN A 52 -23.58 -20.12 -59.95
C ASN A 52 -23.05 -19.12 -58.90
N LYS A 53 -22.22 -18.20 -59.42
CA LYS A 53 -22.19 -16.77 -59.07
C LYS A 53 -21.73 -16.40 -57.65
N MET A 54 -20.44 -16.06 -57.56
CA MET A 54 -19.85 -15.25 -56.49
C MET A 54 -20.72 -14.02 -56.18
N PRO A 55 -21.11 -13.80 -54.91
CA PRO A 55 -21.20 -12.46 -54.36
C PRO A 55 -19.83 -12.10 -53.80
N SER A 56 -19.29 -11.02 -54.35
CA SER A 56 -18.20 -10.20 -53.83
C SER A 56 -17.88 -10.42 -52.35
N SER A 57 -16.61 -10.75 -52.10
CA SER A 57 -15.93 -10.54 -50.82
C SER A 57 -16.26 -9.14 -50.28
N SER A 58 -17.26 -9.06 -49.41
CA SER A 58 -17.36 -7.95 -48.47
C SER A 58 -16.30 -8.21 -47.44
N ALA A 59 -15.13 -7.61 -47.67
CA ALA A 59 -14.11 -7.45 -46.65
C ALA A 59 -14.81 -6.76 -45.46
N ALA A 60 -15.17 -7.55 -44.46
CA ALA A 60 -15.60 -7.03 -43.17
C ALA A 60 -14.46 -6.17 -42.65
N ALA A 61 -14.60 -4.86 -42.85
CA ALA A 61 -13.70 -3.88 -42.28
C ALA A 61 -13.62 -4.18 -40.78
N PRO A 62 -12.41 -4.31 -40.20
CA PRO A 62 -12.30 -4.50 -38.77
C PRO A 62 -13.01 -3.32 -38.12
N VAL A 63 -14.10 -3.61 -37.40
CA VAL A 63 -14.84 -2.60 -36.64
C VAL A 63 -13.82 -1.90 -35.76
N ALA A 64 -13.49 -0.67 -36.13
CA ALA A 64 -12.53 0.14 -35.41
C ALA A 64 -13.10 0.35 -34.01
N VAL A 65 -12.59 -0.42 -33.06
CA VAL A 65 -12.94 -0.28 -31.64
C VAL A 65 -12.63 1.16 -31.28
N SER A 66 -13.65 1.94 -30.90
CA SER A 66 -13.42 3.32 -30.50
C SER A 66 -12.41 3.35 -29.35
N PRO A 67 -11.52 4.36 -29.29
CA PRO A 67 -10.47 4.43 -28.27
C PRO A 67 -11.03 4.29 -26.84
N ASP A 68 -12.26 4.76 -26.61
CA ASP A 68 -12.97 4.63 -25.34
C ASP A 68 -13.36 3.18 -25.01
N GLN A 69 -13.80 2.39 -25.99
CA GLN A 69 -14.12 0.98 -25.77
C GLN A 69 -12.86 0.13 -25.53
N ALA A 70 -11.74 0.46 -26.17
CA ALA A 70 -10.46 -0.20 -25.94
C ALA A 70 -9.89 0.12 -24.55
N ALA A 71 -10.03 1.38 -24.09
CA ALA A 71 -9.64 1.80 -22.74
C ALA A 71 -10.46 1.07 -21.67
N LEU A 72 -11.79 0.98 -21.84
CA LEU A 72 -12.67 0.27 -20.93
C LEU A 72 -12.40 -1.23 -20.88
N ALA A 73 -12.11 -1.87 -22.02
CA ALA A 73 -11.74 -3.29 -22.06
C ALA A 73 -10.41 -3.56 -21.33
N THR A 74 -9.44 -2.64 -21.46
CA THR A 74 -8.15 -2.73 -20.77
C THR A 74 -8.34 -2.57 -19.26
N GLN A 75 -9.10 -1.57 -18.82
CA GLN A 75 -9.43 -1.34 -17.41
C GLN A 75 -10.15 -2.54 -16.78
N ARG A 76 -11.12 -3.16 -17.49
CA ARG A 76 -11.81 -4.38 -17.05
C ARG A 76 -10.85 -5.56 -16.85
N ARG A 77 -9.85 -5.72 -17.72
CA ARG A 77 -8.81 -6.77 -17.58
C ARG A 77 -7.89 -6.50 -16.40
N HIS A 78 -7.49 -5.26 -16.16
CA HIS A 78 -6.69 -4.89 -14.99
C HIS A 78 -7.45 -5.10 -13.69
N PHE A 79 -8.75 -4.77 -13.68
CA PHE A 79 -9.65 -5.02 -12.57
C PHE A 79 -9.76 -6.51 -12.25
N ALA A 80 -10.09 -7.34 -13.25
CA ALA A 80 -10.22 -8.78 -13.10
C ALA A 80 -8.92 -9.44 -12.61
N ARG A 81 -7.77 -9.02 -13.14
CA ARG A 81 -6.46 -9.52 -12.69
C ARG A 81 -6.16 -9.12 -11.25
N SER A 82 -6.48 -7.90 -10.84
CA SER A 82 -6.21 -7.42 -9.48
C SER A 82 -7.12 -8.09 -8.45
N GLN A 83 -8.38 -8.35 -8.80
CA GLN A 83 -9.33 -9.05 -7.91
C GLN A 83 -8.93 -10.49 -7.61
N VAL A 84 -8.29 -11.18 -8.55
CA VAL A 84 -7.83 -12.55 -8.35
C VAL A 84 -6.43 -12.58 -7.73
N ALA A 85 -5.51 -11.72 -8.19
CA ALA A 85 -4.12 -11.74 -7.74
C ALA A 85 -3.95 -11.30 -6.28
N LEU A 86 -4.73 -10.31 -5.82
CA LEU A 86 -4.58 -9.78 -4.46
C LEU A 86 -4.90 -10.82 -3.36
N PRO A 87 -6.06 -11.50 -3.34
CA PRO A 87 -6.36 -12.48 -2.31
C PRO A 87 -5.42 -13.69 -2.36
N ILE A 88 -5.04 -14.16 -3.57
CA ILE A 88 -4.11 -15.29 -3.71
C ILE A 88 -2.72 -14.92 -3.18
N SER A 89 -2.18 -13.77 -3.57
CA SER A 89 -0.87 -13.33 -3.08
C SER A 89 -0.84 -13.09 -1.57
N LEU A 90 -1.92 -12.54 -1.00
CA LEU A 90 -2.07 -12.38 0.44
C LEU A 90 -2.09 -13.73 1.15
N LEU A 91 -2.80 -14.72 0.59
CA LEU A 91 -2.83 -16.07 1.14
C LEU A 91 -1.44 -16.70 1.17
N VAL A 92 -0.66 -16.53 0.09
CA VAL A 92 0.75 -16.98 0.04
C VAL A 92 1.58 -16.32 1.14
N PHE A 93 1.44 -15.01 1.33
CA PHE A 93 2.15 -14.27 2.40
C PHE A 93 1.77 -14.77 3.81
N ILE A 94 0.48 -14.97 4.08
CA ILE A 94 -0.01 -15.47 5.38
C ILE A 94 0.51 -16.89 5.61
N ILE A 95 0.41 -17.78 4.63
CA ILE A 95 0.90 -19.16 4.75
C ILE A 95 2.40 -19.15 5.02
N ALA A 96 3.20 -18.39 4.26
CA ALA A 96 4.63 -18.30 4.50
C ALA A 96 4.97 -17.78 5.90
N SER A 97 4.22 -16.79 6.40
CA SER A 97 4.36 -16.26 7.76
C SER A 97 4.02 -17.30 8.84
N LEU A 98 2.98 -18.10 8.63
CA LEU A 98 2.60 -19.17 9.56
C LEU A 98 3.60 -20.34 9.52
N LEU A 99 4.05 -20.75 8.33
CA LEU A 99 5.07 -21.78 8.17
C LEU A 99 6.38 -21.39 8.85
N SER A 100 6.84 -20.14 8.68
CA SER A 100 8.07 -19.64 9.31
C SER A 100 7.95 -19.46 10.82
N SER A 101 6.75 -19.24 11.34
CA SER A 101 6.51 -19.05 12.77
C SER A 101 6.27 -20.35 13.52
N LEU A 102 5.65 -21.36 12.89
CA LEU A 102 5.18 -22.58 13.57
C LEU A 102 5.96 -23.84 13.19
N ILE A 103 6.45 -23.94 11.95
CA ILE A 103 6.97 -25.20 11.40
C ILE A 103 8.47 -25.12 11.15
N ALA A 104 8.97 -23.98 10.66
CA ALA A 104 10.37 -23.81 10.35
C ALA A 104 11.24 -23.86 11.62
N LYS A 105 12.38 -24.55 11.52
CA LYS A 105 13.45 -24.54 12.52
C LYS A 105 14.74 -24.07 11.84
N PRO A 106 15.35 -22.95 12.26
CA PRO A 106 14.87 -22.01 13.28
C PRO A 106 13.60 -21.26 12.86
N THR A 107 12.77 -20.86 13.83
CA THR A 107 11.61 -19.99 13.56
C THR A 107 12.04 -18.56 13.25
N LEU A 108 11.15 -17.76 12.63
CA LEU A 108 11.42 -16.34 12.37
C LEU A 108 11.80 -15.57 13.65
N ALA A 109 11.11 -15.86 14.75
CA ALA A 109 11.40 -15.28 16.06
C ALA A 109 12.77 -15.74 16.60
N GLU A 110 13.08 -17.02 16.49
CA GLU A 110 14.38 -17.57 16.90
C GLU A 110 15.54 -16.96 16.11
N VAL A 111 15.41 -16.77 14.80
CA VAL A 111 16.44 -16.09 13.99
C VAL A 111 16.62 -14.65 14.48
N SER A 112 15.53 -13.93 14.75
CA SER A 112 15.61 -12.56 15.28
C SER A 112 16.24 -12.49 16.68
N GLU A 113 16.06 -13.51 17.53
CA GLU A 113 16.70 -13.58 18.85
C GLU A 113 18.16 -14.04 18.77
N LEU A 114 18.52 -14.81 17.74
CA LEU A 114 19.87 -15.32 17.55
C LEU A 114 20.82 -14.24 17.00
N TYR A 115 20.30 -13.38 16.12
CA TYR A 115 21.03 -12.31 15.44
C TYR A 115 20.52 -10.95 15.89
N LEU A 116 20.89 -10.54 17.12
CA LEU A 116 20.50 -9.25 17.67
C LEU A 116 21.32 -8.13 17.05
N THR A 117 20.67 -7.14 16.46
CA THR A 117 21.29 -5.88 16.04
C THR A 117 20.99 -4.79 17.07
N VAL A 118 21.69 -3.67 16.94
CA VAL A 118 21.48 -2.49 17.78
C VAL A 118 20.07 -1.89 17.62
N MET A 119 19.42 -2.19 16.49
CA MET A 119 18.06 -1.76 16.16
C MET A 119 17.02 -2.86 16.35
N THR A 120 17.39 -4.04 16.89
CA THR A 120 16.40 -5.11 17.06
C THR A 120 15.34 -4.68 18.07
N PRO A 121 14.05 -4.69 17.67
CA PRO A 121 12.93 -4.43 18.56
C PRO A 121 12.48 -5.69 19.30
N ALA A 122 11.57 -5.52 20.25
CA ALA A 122 10.97 -6.63 20.98
C ALA A 122 10.14 -7.50 20.03
N THR A 123 10.55 -8.75 19.84
CA THR A 123 9.97 -9.70 18.87
C THR A 123 8.45 -9.85 19.03
N LYS A 124 7.95 -9.86 20.28
CA LYS A 124 6.52 -9.96 20.58
C LYS A 124 5.73 -8.75 20.07
N LEU A 125 6.27 -7.54 20.24
CA LEU A 125 5.60 -6.31 19.84
C LEU A 125 5.57 -6.14 18.32
N ILE A 126 6.66 -6.51 17.64
CA ILE A 126 6.70 -6.54 16.18
C ILE A 126 5.79 -7.63 15.62
N GLY A 127 5.77 -8.82 16.21
CA GLY A 127 4.84 -9.87 15.81
C GLY A 127 3.38 -9.42 15.93
N PHE A 128 3.02 -8.72 17.00
CA PHE A 128 1.69 -8.13 17.15
C PHE A 128 1.40 -7.06 16.10
N TYR A 129 2.37 -6.19 15.80
CA TYR A 129 2.24 -5.16 14.76
C TYR A 129 1.96 -5.78 13.38
N TRP A 130 2.72 -6.81 13.01
CA TRP A 130 2.50 -7.56 11.78
C TRP A 130 1.17 -8.29 11.74
N LEU A 131 0.70 -8.83 12.87
CA LEU A 131 -0.64 -9.43 12.97
C LEU A 131 -1.74 -8.40 12.67
N VAL A 132 -1.61 -7.17 13.18
CA VAL A 132 -2.55 -6.09 12.88
C VAL A 132 -2.52 -5.75 11.39
N ILE A 133 -1.34 -5.59 10.78
CA ILE A 133 -1.20 -5.35 9.34
C ILE A 133 -1.86 -6.49 8.54
N ALA A 134 -1.56 -7.75 8.86
CA ALA A 134 -2.12 -8.90 8.16
C ALA A 134 -3.66 -8.90 8.25
N SER A 135 -4.22 -8.57 9.42
CA SER A 135 -5.67 -8.46 9.62
C SER A 135 -6.28 -7.35 8.77
N LEU A 136 -5.63 -6.18 8.68
CA LEU A 136 -6.07 -5.07 7.83
C LEU A 136 -5.98 -5.42 6.34
N LEU A 137 -4.93 -6.12 5.91
CA LEU A 137 -4.77 -6.59 4.52
C LEU A 137 -5.84 -7.63 4.15
N VAL A 138 -6.26 -8.50 5.07
CA VAL A 138 -7.41 -9.39 4.86
C VAL A 138 -8.69 -8.58 4.68
N GLY A 139 -8.94 -7.59 5.53
CA GLY A 139 -10.07 -6.67 5.37
C GLY A 139 -10.03 -5.92 4.03
N GLN A 140 -8.84 -5.51 3.57
CA GLN A 140 -8.64 -4.89 2.27
C GLN A 140 -8.99 -5.82 1.10
N ALA A 141 -8.59 -7.09 1.18
CA ALA A 141 -8.93 -8.10 0.18
C ALA A 141 -10.45 -8.37 0.14
N ILE A 142 -11.11 -8.41 1.30
CA ILE A 142 -12.58 -8.52 1.39
C ILE A 142 -13.24 -7.29 0.77
N LEU A 143 -12.77 -6.08 1.09
CA LEU A 143 -13.31 -4.83 0.54
C LEU A 143 -13.16 -4.76 -1.00
N LEU A 144 -12.13 -5.39 -1.58
CA LEU A 144 -11.99 -5.47 -3.03
C LEU A 144 -13.03 -6.41 -3.69
N GLY A 145 -13.42 -7.48 -3.00
CA GLY A 145 -14.35 -8.48 -3.54
C GLY A 145 -15.82 -8.11 -3.34
N VAL A 146 -16.19 -7.67 -2.13
CA VAL A 146 -17.59 -7.40 -1.74
C VAL A 146 -17.84 -5.95 -1.32
N GLY A 147 -16.82 -5.09 -1.39
CA GLY A 147 -16.95 -3.71 -0.96
C GLY A 147 -17.80 -2.85 -1.89
N PRO A 148 -18.22 -1.67 -1.40
CA PRO A 148 -19.04 -0.74 -2.16
C PRO A 148 -18.40 -0.35 -3.50
N ALA A 149 -19.23 -0.06 -4.50
CA ALA A 149 -18.79 0.33 -5.84
C ALA A 149 -17.83 1.54 -5.86
N HIS A 150 -17.85 2.39 -4.83
CA HIS A 150 -16.97 3.55 -4.71
C HIS A 150 -15.55 3.23 -4.22
N SER A 151 -15.35 2.15 -3.47
CA SER A 151 -14.04 1.75 -2.90
C SER A 151 -13.21 0.98 -3.93
N GLN A 152 -13.89 0.24 -4.80
CA GLN A 152 -13.29 -0.56 -5.88
C GLN A 152 -12.34 0.22 -6.82
N PRO A 153 -12.68 1.41 -7.35
CA PRO A 153 -11.76 2.16 -8.21
C PRO A 153 -10.52 2.66 -7.45
N ILE A 154 -10.65 2.99 -6.16
CA ILE A 154 -9.52 3.40 -5.32
C ILE A 154 -8.56 2.23 -5.13
N LEU A 155 -9.09 1.03 -4.87
CA LEU A 155 -8.28 -0.17 -4.71
C LEU A 155 -7.58 -0.57 -6.00
N VAL A 156 -8.26 -0.54 -7.15
CA VAL A 156 -7.66 -1.00 -8.41
C VAL A 156 -6.68 0.01 -8.99
N ASN A 157 -6.99 1.30 -8.93
CA ASN A 157 -6.11 2.34 -9.50
C ASN A 157 -5.06 2.84 -8.49
N GLY A 158 -5.40 2.90 -7.21
CA GLY A 158 -4.51 3.35 -6.14
C GLY A 158 -3.52 2.27 -5.72
N VAL A 159 -4.01 1.07 -5.42
CA VAL A 159 -3.18 -0.04 -4.92
C VAL A 159 -2.75 -0.94 -6.09
N GLY A 160 -3.73 -1.45 -6.83
CA GLY A 160 -3.54 -2.26 -8.02
C GLY A 160 -2.74 -3.54 -7.79
N LEU A 161 -2.14 -4.05 -8.87
CA LEU A 161 -1.33 -5.28 -8.85
C LEU A 161 -0.04 -5.15 -8.02
N ARG A 162 0.40 -3.93 -7.70
CA ARG A 162 1.63 -3.68 -6.95
C ARG A 162 1.60 -4.31 -5.55
N LEU A 163 0.46 -4.23 -4.86
CA LEU A 163 0.33 -4.87 -3.54
C LEU A 163 0.39 -6.39 -3.62
N ALA A 164 -0.11 -6.98 -4.70
CA ALA A 164 0.03 -8.42 -4.90
C ALA A 164 1.50 -8.83 -5.07
N PHE A 165 2.29 -8.03 -5.81
CA PHE A 165 3.75 -8.21 -5.89
C PHE A 165 4.42 -8.03 -4.53
N VAL A 166 4.02 -7.03 -3.75
CA VAL A 166 4.54 -6.81 -2.39
C VAL A 166 4.30 -8.04 -1.51
N ASN A 167 3.10 -8.61 -1.51
CA ASN A 167 2.79 -9.80 -0.71
C ASN A 167 3.67 -11.01 -1.10
N VAL A 168 3.86 -11.24 -2.41
CA VAL A 168 4.73 -12.32 -2.89
C VAL A 168 6.19 -12.08 -2.51
N LEU A 169 6.69 -10.85 -2.67
CA LEU A 169 8.06 -10.49 -2.28
C LEU A 169 8.25 -10.59 -0.78
N MET A 170 7.26 -10.22 0.04
CA MET A 170 7.31 -10.43 1.48
C MET A 170 7.38 -11.91 1.86
N SER A 171 6.64 -12.77 1.15
CA SER A 171 6.77 -14.22 1.32
C SER A 171 8.19 -14.70 0.98
N ALA A 172 8.79 -14.18 -0.09
CA ALA A 172 10.16 -14.52 -0.47
C ALA A 172 11.18 -13.99 0.56
N TRP A 173 10.96 -12.79 1.08
CA TRP A 173 11.76 -12.20 2.16
C TRP A 173 11.75 -13.09 3.41
N ILE A 174 10.58 -13.56 3.86
CA ILE A 174 10.46 -14.49 4.99
C ILE A 174 11.32 -15.74 4.75
N GLY A 175 11.22 -16.33 3.55
CA GLY A 175 12.01 -17.50 3.17
C GLY A 175 13.51 -17.24 3.23
N CYS A 176 13.98 -16.16 2.59
CA CYS A 176 15.39 -15.76 2.61
C CYS A 176 15.89 -15.48 4.04
N PHE A 177 15.07 -14.84 4.88
CA PHE A 177 15.45 -14.48 6.25
C PHE A 177 15.58 -15.72 7.14
N VAL A 178 14.63 -16.65 7.08
CA VAL A 178 14.68 -17.92 7.82
C VAL A 178 15.88 -18.78 7.39
N LEU A 179 16.18 -18.79 6.08
CA LEU A 179 17.37 -19.46 5.53
C LEU A 179 18.69 -18.71 5.81
N ARG A 180 18.64 -17.57 6.51
CA ARG A 180 19.79 -16.72 6.88
C ARG A 180 20.53 -16.12 5.67
N PHE A 181 19.87 -16.00 4.52
CA PHE A 181 20.37 -15.26 3.36
C PHE A 181 20.06 -13.77 3.51
N PHE A 182 20.69 -13.13 4.50
CA PHE A 182 20.37 -11.75 4.91
C PHE A 182 20.58 -10.72 3.79
N LEU A 183 21.61 -10.90 2.95
CA LEU A 183 21.83 -10.00 1.81
C LEU A 183 20.70 -10.11 0.78
N ALA A 184 20.28 -11.34 0.44
CA ALA A 184 19.17 -11.56 -0.48
C ALA A 184 17.84 -11.04 0.12
N ALA A 185 17.61 -11.29 1.41
CA ALA A 185 16.46 -10.75 2.14
C ALA A 185 16.44 -9.22 2.07
N GLN A 186 17.58 -8.55 2.31
CA GLN A 186 17.66 -7.10 2.26
C GLN A 186 17.37 -6.54 0.87
N ILE A 187 17.88 -7.16 -0.20
CA ILE A 187 17.58 -6.74 -1.58
C ILE A 187 16.07 -6.82 -1.85
N VAL A 188 15.44 -7.94 -1.48
CA VAL A 188 13.99 -8.11 -1.63
C VAL A 188 13.22 -7.04 -0.84
N LEU A 189 13.65 -6.75 0.39
CA LEU A 189 13.01 -5.77 1.24
C LEU A 189 13.13 -4.33 0.68
N LEU A 190 14.26 -3.97 0.08
CA LEU A 190 14.42 -2.67 -0.59
C LEU A 190 13.48 -2.54 -1.81
N VAL A 191 13.29 -3.62 -2.57
CA VAL A 191 12.31 -3.63 -3.67
C VAL A 191 10.89 -3.48 -3.12
N VAL A 192 10.57 -4.14 -2.01
CA VAL A 192 9.27 -3.98 -1.31
C VAL A 192 9.07 -2.54 -0.85
N LEU A 193 10.07 -1.91 -0.25
CA LEU A 193 10.01 -0.51 0.18
C LEU A 193 9.64 0.42 -1.00
N VAL A 194 10.32 0.28 -2.14
CA VAL A 194 10.03 1.10 -3.33
C VAL A 194 8.60 0.88 -3.82
N LEU A 195 8.11 -0.36 -3.83
CA LEU A 195 6.74 -0.67 -4.22
C LEU A 195 5.71 -0.09 -3.25
N VAL A 196 5.95 -0.17 -1.94
CA VAL A 196 5.06 0.39 -0.92
C VAL A 196 5.05 1.92 -0.98
N ILE A 197 6.20 2.58 -1.15
CA ILE A 197 6.28 4.03 -1.39
C ILE A 197 5.49 4.41 -2.65
N SER A 198 5.62 3.63 -3.74
CA SER A 198 4.87 3.87 -4.98
C SER A 198 3.35 3.78 -4.76
N ILE A 199 2.88 2.80 -3.97
CA ILE A 199 1.47 2.65 -3.61
C ILE A 199 1.03 3.84 -2.75
N TRP A 200 1.77 4.15 -1.68
CA TRP A 200 1.51 5.28 -0.79
C TRP A 200 1.40 6.60 -1.56
N ALA A 201 2.35 6.89 -2.45
CA ALA A 201 2.36 8.10 -3.27
C ALA A 201 1.15 8.17 -4.22
N THR A 202 0.67 7.01 -4.71
CA THR A 202 -0.55 6.96 -5.52
C THR A 202 -1.79 7.23 -4.67
N LEU A 203 -1.81 6.71 -3.44
CA LEU A 203 -2.89 6.92 -2.48
C LEU A 203 -3.03 8.38 -2.05
N LEU A 204 -1.97 9.20 -2.11
CA LEU A 204 -2.06 10.64 -1.87
C LEU A 204 -3.01 11.36 -2.85
N ARG A 205 -3.25 10.79 -4.04
CA ARG A 205 -4.23 11.32 -5.01
C ARG A 205 -5.68 11.01 -4.64
N PHE A 206 -5.90 10.06 -3.73
CA PHE A 206 -7.21 9.63 -3.26
C PHE A 206 -7.30 9.92 -1.75
N PRO A 207 -7.52 11.18 -1.34
CA PRO A 207 -7.48 11.54 0.07
C PRO A 207 -8.59 10.84 0.86
N PRO A 208 -8.33 10.48 2.12
CA PRO A 208 -9.32 9.83 2.96
C PRO A 208 -10.46 10.79 3.28
N VAL A 209 -11.69 10.28 3.22
CA VAL A 209 -12.90 11.07 3.50
C VAL A 209 -13.48 10.61 4.83
N ALA A 210 -13.77 11.55 5.74
CA ALA A 210 -14.27 11.24 7.08
C ALA A 210 -15.61 10.48 7.09
N SER A 211 -16.42 10.61 6.04
CA SER A 211 -17.67 9.87 5.88
C SER A 211 -17.49 8.39 5.52
N ARG A 212 -16.25 7.94 5.27
CA ARG A 212 -15.93 6.57 4.83
C ARG A 212 -14.84 5.94 5.71
N PRO A 213 -15.15 5.62 6.97
CA PRO A 213 -14.16 5.11 7.92
C PRO A 213 -13.59 3.74 7.52
N PHE A 214 -14.38 2.89 6.84
CA PHE A 214 -13.92 1.57 6.38
C PHE A 214 -12.93 1.66 5.22
N ASP A 215 -13.12 2.60 4.28
CA ASP A 215 -12.13 2.86 3.23
C ASP A 215 -10.82 3.33 3.84
N PHE A 216 -10.89 4.22 4.83
CA PHE A 216 -9.71 4.67 5.57
C PHE A 216 -8.99 3.50 6.27
N ALA A 217 -9.73 2.70 7.04
CA ALA A 217 -9.18 1.61 7.84
C ALA A 217 -8.57 0.50 6.97
N PHE A 218 -9.20 0.12 5.86
CA PHE A 218 -8.72 -1.03 5.07
C PHE A 218 -7.92 -0.65 3.82
N VAL A 219 -8.00 0.58 3.33
CA VAL A 219 -7.20 1.00 2.15
C VAL A 219 -5.96 1.79 2.57
N HIS A 220 -6.10 2.75 3.49
CA HIS A 220 -5.02 3.65 3.85
C HIS A 220 -4.19 3.14 5.03
N MET A 221 -4.84 2.67 6.09
CA MET A 221 -4.18 2.23 7.31
C MET A 221 -3.13 1.13 7.08
N PRO A 222 -3.41 0.00 6.38
CA PRO A 222 -2.40 -1.04 6.19
C PRO A 222 -1.18 -0.54 5.44
N ILE A 223 -1.36 0.29 4.40
CA ILE A 223 -0.25 0.84 3.62
C ILE A 223 0.60 1.80 4.46
N ARG A 224 -0.03 2.67 5.27
CA ARG A 224 0.66 3.60 6.17
C ARG A 224 1.44 2.86 7.26
N MET A 225 0.81 1.88 7.90
CA MET A 225 1.45 1.04 8.92
C MET A 225 2.63 0.24 8.32
N PHE A 226 2.44 -0.30 7.12
CA PHE A 226 3.47 -1.08 6.44
C PHE A 226 4.65 -0.19 6.01
N LEU A 227 4.38 1.02 5.51
CA LEU A 227 5.44 1.98 5.21
C LEU A 227 6.23 2.35 6.47
N ALA A 228 5.55 2.60 7.60
CA ALA A 228 6.19 2.98 8.85
C ALA A 228 7.18 1.90 9.35
N ILE A 229 6.79 0.62 9.36
CA ILE A 229 7.69 -0.46 9.80
C ILE A 229 8.86 -0.68 8.85
N LEU A 230 8.65 -0.58 7.54
CA LEU A 230 9.73 -0.69 6.56
C LEU A 230 10.75 0.43 6.72
N LEU A 231 10.30 1.69 6.84
CA LEU A 231 11.17 2.85 6.97
C LEU A 231 11.90 2.93 8.30
N GLN A 232 11.27 2.49 9.39
CA GLN A 232 11.81 2.68 10.72
C GLN A 232 12.62 1.49 11.23
N VAL A 233 12.18 0.27 10.91
CA VAL A 233 12.74 -0.95 11.51
C VAL A 233 13.35 -1.85 10.44
N ASP A 234 12.52 -2.40 9.54
CA ASP A 234 12.91 -3.58 8.77
C ASP A 234 14.12 -3.33 7.86
N VAL A 235 14.15 -2.18 7.16
CA VAL A 235 15.23 -1.86 6.22
C VAL A 235 16.55 -1.67 6.93
N TRP A 236 16.55 -1.05 8.11
CA TRP A 236 17.76 -0.81 8.89
C TRP A 236 18.22 -2.07 9.61
N GLN A 237 17.30 -2.81 10.22
CA GLN A 237 17.61 -4.09 10.85
C GLN A 237 18.14 -5.09 9.82
N GLY A 238 17.47 -5.24 8.67
CA GLY A 238 17.91 -6.11 7.59
C GLY A 238 19.23 -5.65 6.98
N GLY A 239 19.44 -4.34 6.85
CA GLY A 239 20.69 -3.76 6.40
C GLY A 239 21.86 -4.10 7.33
N LEU A 240 21.64 -4.01 8.65
CA LEU A 240 22.65 -4.38 9.63
C LEU A 240 23.00 -5.86 9.60
N LEU A 241 21.98 -6.72 9.49
CA LEU A 241 22.19 -8.16 9.34
C LEU A 241 22.95 -8.49 8.06
N ALA A 242 22.65 -7.81 6.95
CA ALA A 242 23.33 -8.00 5.67
C ALA A 242 24.79 -7.54 5.72
N LEU A 243 25.10 -6.49 6.48
CA LEU A 243 26.47 -6.00 6.69
C LEU A 243 27.26 -6.80 7.73
N GLY A 244 26.59 -7.72 8.44
CA GLY A 244 27.22 -8.52 9.50
C GLY A 244 27.32 -7.81 10.86
N TYR A 245 26.65 -6.67 11.03
CA TYR A 245 26.67 -5.86 12.25
C TYR A 245 25.62 -6.36 13.25
N TYR A 246 25.91 -7.50 13.86
CA TYR A 246 25.04 -8.12 14.87
C TYR A 246 25.86 -8.71 16.02
N ARG A 247 25.20 -8.89 17.17
CA ARG A 247 25.74 -9.54 18.34
C ARG A 247 25.49 -11.04 18.28
N HIS A 248 26.52 -11.82 18.58
CA HIS A 248 26.35 -13.24 18.88
C HIS A 248 25.83 -13.38 20.32
N THR A 249 24.65 -13.98 20.48
CA THR A 249 24.07 -14.25 21.81
C THR A 249 24.65 -15.52 22.42
N ALA A 250 24.54 -15.72 23.73
CA ALA A 250 24.96 -16.97 24.39
C ALA A 250 24.26 -18.21 23.79
N LYS A 251 23.04 -18.03 23.29
CA LYS A 251 22.25 -19.06 22.60
C LYS A 251 22.89 -19.51 21.27
N SER A 252 23.82 -18.74 20.71
CA SER A 252 24.57 -19.08 19.49
C SER A 252 25.80 -19.97 19.71
N GLY A 253 26.06 -20.41 20.94
CA GLY A 253 27.23 -21.23 21.28
C GLY A 253 28.57 -20.46 21.31
N HIS A 254 28.54 -19.14 21.06
CA HIS A 254 29.68 -18.24 21.15
C HIS A 254 29.64 -17.43 22.44
N SER A 255 30.81 -16.99 22.94
CA SER A 255 30.87 -16.02 24.04
C SER A 255 30.11 -14.76 23.65
N PRO A 256 29.21 -14.21 24.48
CA PRO A 256 28.41 -13.04 24.12
C PRO A 256 29.29 -11.81 23.93
N SER A 257 29.71 -11.54 22.70
CA SER A 257 30.53 -10.39 22.34
C SER A 257 29.87 -9.61 21.20
N TRP A 258 29.90 -8.29 21.34
CA TRP A 258 29.67 -7.40 20.21
C TRP A 258 30.87 -7.41 19.29
N GLU A 259 30.68 -6.99 18.04
CA GLU A 259 31.78 -6.68 17.14
C GLU A 259 32.72 -5.61 17.72
N ALA A 260 33.99 -5.65 17.32
CA ALA A 260 35.04 -4.79 17.89
C ALA A 260 34.77 -3.29 17.74
N GLU A 261 34.02 -2.87 16.71
CA GLU A 261 33.75 -1.46 16.38
C GLU A 261 32.38 -0.94 16.85
N HIS A 262 31.72 -1.66 17.76
CA HIS A 262 30.37 -1.37 18.24
C HIS A 262 30.15 0.10 18.68
N SER A 263 31.14 0.72 19.35
CA SER A 263 31.02 2.12 19.80
C SER A 263 31.05 3.13 18.65
N THR A 264 31.76 2.84 17.56
CA THR A 264 31.84 3.71 16.38
C THR A 264 30.53 3.63 15.60
N HIS A 265 29.98 2.42 15.45
CA HIS A 265 28.68 2.20 14.80
C HIS A 265 27.52 2.84 15.57
N GLY A 266 27.65 3.05 16.89
CA GLY A 266 26.66 3.74 17.70
C GLY A 266 26.33 5.16 17.23
N TRP A 267 27.33 5.93 16.79
CA TRP A 267 27.11 7.29 16.27
C TRP A 267 26.51 7.31 14.86
N ILE A 268 26.88 6.33 14.03
CA ILE A 268 26.28 6.15 12.70
C ILE A 268 24.78 5.81 12.87
N MET A 269 24.47 4.90 13.80
CA MET A 269 23.09 4.55 14.13
C MET A 269 22.30 5.74 14.67
N PHE A 270 22.90 6.52 15.57
CA PHE A 270 22.31 7.77 16.04
C PHE A 270 21.89 8.66 14.86
N ALA A 271 22.80 8.92 13.91
CA ALA A 271 22.52 9.76 12.75
C ALA A 271 21.39 9.19 11.89
N ILE A 272 21.39 7.87 11.62
CA ILE A 272 20.34 7.20 10.84
C ILE A 272 18.97 7.37 11.52
N ILE A 273 18.87 7.05 12.81
CA ILE A 273 17.61 7.13 13.57
C ILE A 273 17.06 8.55 13.53
N ILE A 274 17.90 9.56 13.73
CA ILE A 274 17.46 10.97 13.71
C ILE A 274 17.02 11.42 12.33
N VAL A 275 17.72 11.04 11.26
CA VAL A 275 17.30 11.36 9.89
C VAL A 275 15.96 10.71 9.55
N VAL A 276 15.78 9.44 9.90
CA VAL A 276 14.52 8.71 9.70
C VAL A 276 13.41 9.36 10.53
N ALA A 277 13.68 9.71 11.79
CA ALA A 277 12.73 10.40 12.64
C ALA A 277 12.32 11.76 12.08
N LEU A 278 13.25 12.51 11.47
CA LEU A 278 12.95 13.78 10.81
C LEU A 278 12.03 13.59 9.60
N ILE A 279 12.28 12.56 8.79
CA ILE A 279 11.42 12.20 7.64
C ILE A 279 10.02 11.83 8.14
N ASN A 280 9.92 10.96 9.15
CA ASN A 280 8.65 10.53 9.74
C ASN A 280 7.90 11.73 10.36
N ALA A 281 8.62 12.60 11.07
CA ALA A 281 8.07 13.81 11.68
C ALA A 281 7.54 14.80 10.62
N ALA A 282 8.23 14.94 9.49
CA ALA A 282 7.76 15.74 8.36
C ALA A 282 6.50 15.13 7.74
N GLU A 283 6.47 13.82 7.51
CA GLU A 283 5.29 13.13 6.97
C GLU A 283 4.07 13.33 7.88
N VAL A 284 4.22 13.09 9.18
CA VAL A 284 3.17 13.30 10.18
C VAL A 284 2.68 14.74 10.20
N PHE A 285 3.60 15.71 10.13
CA PHE A 285 3.24 17.12 10.16
C PHE A 285 2.43 17.53 8.91
N TYR A 286 2.92 17.19 7.71
CA TYR A 286 2.32 17.62 6.44
C TYR A 286 1.01 16.88 6.12
N LEU A 287 0.96 15.56 6.34
CA LEU A 287 -0.20 14.75 5.99
C LEU A 287 -1.23 14.65 7.11
N ARG A 288 -0.92 15.18 8.30
CA ARG A 288 -1.76 15.09 9.51
C ARG A 288 -2.15 13.64 9.84
N ASP A 289 -1.21 12.72 9.63
CA ASP A 289 -1.46 11.29 9.67
C ASP A 289 -1.29 10.70 11.06
N PHE A 290 -2.40 10.57 11.79
CA PHE A 290 -2.38 10.00 13.14
C PHE A 290 -1.99 8.52 13.16
N VAL A 291 -2.34 7.75 12.11
CA VAL A 291 -2.02 6.31 12.03
C VAL A 291 -0.51 6.16 11.90
N PHE A 292 0.09 6.92 11.00
CA PHE A 292 1.54 6.90 10.81
C PHE A 292 2.28 7.35 12.07
N ALA A 293 1.81 8.41 12.73
CA ALA A 293 2.38 8.86 14.01
C ALA A 293 2.29 7.79 15.11
N ALA A 294 1.11 7.16 15.28
CA ALA A 294 0.91 6.10 16.25
C ALA A 294 1.80 4.88 15.97
N SER A 295 1.92 4.50 14.69
CA SER A 295 2.85 3.45 14.24
C SER A 295 4.28 3.77 14.60
N CYS A 296 4.78 4.97 14.27
CA CYS A 296 6.15 5.36 14.58
C CYS A 296 6.43 5.32 16.09
N ILE A 297 5.53 5.86 16.91
CA ILE A 297 5.67 5.83 18.38
C ILE A 297 5.66 4.39 18.89
N TYR A 298 4.74 3.55 18.41
CA TYR A 298 4.67 2.14 18.79
C TYR A 298 5.98 1.41 18.45
N LEU A 299 6.55 1.67 17.27
CA LEU A 299 7.81 1.06 16.84
C LEU A 299 8.99 1.54 17.68
N VAL A 300 9.07 2.84 18.03
CA VAL A 300 10.09 3.32 18.99
C VAL A 300 9.93 2.63 20.35
N VAL A 301 8.70 2.45 20.84
CA VAL A 301 8.44 1.72 22.09
C VAL A 301 8.90 0.27 21.98
N ALA A 302 8.63 -0.40 20.86
CA ALA A 302 9.09 -1.76 20.61
C ALA A 302 10.62 -1.86 20.58
N GLU A 303 11.31 -0.87 20.02
CA GLU A 303 12.77 -0.78 20.04
C GLU A 303 13.32 -0.53 21.45
N THR A 304 12.75 0.40 22.20
CA THR A 304 13.24 0.74 23.54
C THR A 304 13.08 -0.39 24.56
N ILE A 305 12.00 -1.18 24.47
CA ILE A 305 11.77 -2.32 25.37
C ILE A 305 12.85 -3.40 25.21
N GLN A 306 13.33 -3.62 23.99
CA GLN A 306 14.44 -4.53 23.73
C GLN A 306 15.76 -3.80 23.97
N SER A 307 16.20 -3.71 25.22
CA SER A 307 17.34 -2.86 25.62
C SER A 307 18.70 -3.56 25.64
N GLU A 308 18.77 -4.84 25.28
CA GLU A 308 19.97 -5.65 25.48
C GLU A 308 21.18 -5.14 24.68
N GLY A 309 22.15 -4.53 25.38
CA GLY A 309 23.41 -4.07 24.80
C GLY A 309 23.29 -2.84 23.89
N LYS A 310 22.22 -2.05 24.02
CA LYS A 310 22.11 -0.76 23.31
C LYS A 310 23.01 0.28 23.97
N SER A 311 23.84 0.94 23.18
CA SER A 311 24.68 2.03 23.66
C SER A 311 23.84 3.27 23.99
N ALA A 312 24.37 4.16 24.83
CA ALA A 312 23.66 5.37 25.26
C ALA A 312 23.24 6.27 24.08
N GLN A 313 24.03 6.27 23.00
CA GLN A 313 23.74 7.03 21.79
C GLN A 313 22.41 6.59 21.16
N ILE A 314 22.17 5.30 20.99
CA ILE A 314 20.90 4.81 20.41
C ILE A 314 19.73 5.13 21.33
N TRP A 315 19.90 4.99 22.64
CA TRP A 315 18.85 5.37 23.60
C TRP A 315 18.43 6.83 23.46
N ILE A 316 19.39 7.74 23.40
CA ILE A 316 19.13 9.17 23.21
C ILE A 316 18.44 9.41 21.85
N ALA A 317 18.90 8.73 20.78
CA ALA A 317 18.30 8.85 19.46
C ALA A 317 16.83 8.40 19.43
N LEU A 318 16.50 7.28 20.07
CA LEU A 318 15.14 6.75 20.14
C LEU A 318 14.20 7.69 20.92
N VAL A 319 14.65 8.22 22.05
CA VAL A 319 13.87 9.20 22.82
C VAL A 319 13.64 10.47 21.98
N LEU A 320 14.68 10.98 21.33
CA LEU A 320 14.55 12.16 20.48
C LEU A 320 13.62 11.91 19.29
N ALA A 321 13.67 10.71 18.69
CA ALA A 321 12.77 10.31 17.62
C ALA A 321 11.29 10.30 18.07
N ALA A 322 10.99 9.72 19.24
CA ALA A 322 9.64 9.74 19.80
C ALA A 322 9.16 11.18 20.07
N VAL A 323 10.02 12.02 20.65
CA VAL A 323 9.70 13.43 20.91
C VAL A 323 9.46 14.19 19.60
N MET A 324 10.29 14.01 18.57
CA MET A 324 10.12 14.67 17.28
C MET A 324 8.78 14.30 16.63
N VAL A 325 8.44 13.01 16.58
CA VAL A 325 7.16 12.56 16.01
C VAL A 325 5.98 13.09 16.84
N GLY A 326 6.07 13.04 18.16
CA GLY A 326 5.04 13.55 19.07
C GLY A 326 4.81 15.05 18.93
N VAL A 327 5.88 15.85 18.91
CA VAL A 327 5.83 17.31 18.73
C VAL A 327 5.29 17.66 17.34
N SER A 328 5.71 16.95 16.29
CA SER A 328 5.17 17.13 14.94
C SER A 328 3.67 16.84 14.87
N PHE A 329 3.20 15.79 15.54
CA PHE A 329 1.77 15.48 15.59
C PHE A 329 0.99 16.60 16.30
N LEU A 330 1.44 17.02 17.48
CA LEU A 330 0.80 18.13 18.23
C LEU A 330 0.80 19.44 17.42
N SER A 331 1.91 19.74 16.76
CA SER A 331 2.04 20.93 15.91
C SER A 331 1.10 20.87 14.71
N SER A 332 0.91 19.68 14.12
CA SER A 332 0.00 19.46 13.00
C SER A 332 -1.46 19.71 13.39
N VAL A 333 -1.86 19.22 14.57
CA VAL A 333 -3.20 19.45 15.14
C VAL A 333 -3.41 20.93 15.43
N GLY A 334 -2.48 21.58 16.14
CA GLY A 334 -2.55 23.00 16.46
C GLY A 334 -2.63 23.88 15.21
N TRP A 335 -1.82 23.58 14.19
CA TRP A 335 -1.87 24.28 12.90
C TRP A 335 -3.22 24.11 12.19
N SER A 336 -3.85 22.93 12.30
CA SER A 336 -5.18 22.69 11.73
C SER A 336 -6.27 23.51 12.41
N MET A 337 -6.22 23.62 13.74
CA MET A 337 -7.19 24.41 14.50
C MET A 337 -7.11 25.90 14.14
N ILE A 338 -5.91 26.47 14.13
CA ILE A 338 -5.68 27.89 13.78
C ILE A 338 -6.16 28.18 12.34
N LYS A 339 -5.96 27.24 11.42
CA LYS A 339 -6.40 27.41 10.03
C LYS A 339 -7.92 27.42 9.92
N HIS A 340 -8.61 26.54 10.66
CA HIS A 340 -10.07 26.47 10.66
C HIS A 340 -10.70 27.77 11.19
N ASP A 341 -10.13 28.35 12.25
CA ASP A 341 -10.60 29.62 12.81
C ASP A 341 -10.44 30.80 11.82
N ARG A 342 -9.39 30.77 11.01
CA ARG A 342 -9.16 31.77 9.96
C ARG A 342 -10.10 31.64 8.76
N GLU A 343 -10.45 30.41 8.38
CA GLU A 343 -11.40 30.14 7.29
C GLU A 343 -12.85 30.53 7.70
N GLY A 344 -13.21 30.44 8.98
CA GLY A 344 -14.51 30.91 9.50
C GLY A 344 -14.63 32.44 9.64
N ALA A 345 -13.51 33.16 9.80
CA ALA A 345 -13.48 34.61 9.95
C ALA A 345 -13.64 35.39 8.62
N ILE A 346 -13.46 34.72 7.47
CA ILE A 346 -13.64 35.29 6.14
C ILE A 346 -14.88 34.66 5.50
N ARG A 347 -16.03 34.77 6.18
CA ARG A 347 -17.32 34.57 5.51
C ARG A 347 -17.69 35.93 4.91
N LEU A 348 -17.61 36.05 3.58
CA LEU A 348 -18.24 37.16 2.86
C LEU A 348 -19.71 37.19 3.32
N ALA A 349 -20.16 38.34 3.83
CA ALA A 349 -21.58 38.55 4.06
C ALA A 349 -22.29 38.22 2.74
N ASP A 350 -23.10 37.17 2.75
CA ASP A 350 -23.80 36.69 1.58
C ASP A 350 -24.56 37.89 0.95
N GLU A 351 -24.48 38.00 -0.38
CA GLU A 351 -25.10 39.05 -1.22
C GLU A 351 -26.64 39.07 -1.15
N GLU A 352 -27.26 38.58 -0.06
CA GLU A 352 -28.71 38.50 0.16
C GLU A 352 -29.35 39.80 0.67
N GLU A 353 -28.57 40.80 1.10
CA GLU A 353 -29.10 42.11 1.53
C GLU A 353 -29.07 43.21 0.46
N ALA A 354 -28.41 43.00 -0.69
CA ALA A 354 -28.34 44.00 -1.76
C ALA A 354 -29.52 43.93 -2.77
N GLY A 355 -30.41 42.93 -2.64
CA GLY A 355 -31.58 42.74 -3.50
C GLY A 355 -32.92 43.17 -2.89
N ARG A 356 -32.92 43.80 -1.71
CA ARG A 356 -34.12 44.33 -1.04
C ARG A 356 -33.91 45.75 -0.54
N VAL A 357 -33.85 46.72 -1.45
CA VAL A 357 -34.25 48.11 -1.18
C VAL A 357 -34.99 48.65 -2.39
#